data_AF-A0A965VDN8-F1
#
_entry.id   AF-A0A965VDN8-F1
#
_cell.length_a   1.000
_cell.length_b   1.000
_cell.length_c   1.000
_cell.angle_alpha   90.00
_cell.angle_beta   90.00
_cell.angle_gamma   90.00
#
_symmetry.space_group_name_H-M   'P 1'
#
loop_
_entity.id
_entity.type
_entity.pdbx_description
1 polymer ?
#
loop_
_entity_poly.entity_id
_entity_poly.type
_entity_poly.pdbx_seq_one_letter_code
_entity_poly.pdbx_strand_id
1 'polypeptide(L)'
;MTWPHDLITPEEALASQAAVPMLAVDDTPANPQGPLIAVVDAEALAQPVKNPFSIEILLQAQRDAEVNFASFKAFYGAFKIDITERLLKEASKTLTGLKIAHVQIPPGRHKILLRVSDTKGRTAEKEIAFKVE
;
A
#
# COMPACT_ATOMS: atom_id res chain seq x y z
N MET A 1 -22.99 -14.89 10.25
CA MET A 1 -21.89 -15.66 9.61
C MET A 1 -20.66 -14.77 9.67
N THR A 2 -19.69 -15.09 10.52
CA THR A 2 -18.52 -14.25 10.80
C THR A 2 -17.30 -14.85 10.11
N TRP A 3 -16.71 -14.15 9.13
CA TRP A 3 -15.50 -14.59 8.42
C TRP A 3 -14.23 -14.07 9.12
N PRO A 4 -13.24 -14.93 9.43
CA PRO A 4 -12.04 -14.57 10.20
C PRO A 4 -10.80 -14.14 9.38
N HIS A 5 -10.93 -13.68 8.12
CA HIS A 5 -9.78 -13.46 7.21
C HIS A 5 -9.76 -12.12 6.45
N ASP A 6 -10.36 -11.05 6.97
CA ASP A 6 -10.31 -9.74 6.31
C ASP A 6 -9.08 -8.91 6.72
N LEU A 7 -8.31 -8.44 5.74
CA LEU A 7 -7.22 -7.48 5.94
C LEU A 7 -7.74 -6.11 6.38
N ILE A 8 -8.97 -5.75 5.98
CA ILE A 8 -9.67 -4.51 6.34
C ILE A 8 -11.11 -4.87 6.70
N THR A 9 -11.61 -4.41 7.85
CA THR A 9 -13.01 -4.68 8.20
C THR A 9 -13.99 -3.83 7.38
N PRO A 10 -15.23 -4.31 7.15
CA PRO A 10 -16.25 -3.56 6.41
C PRO A 10 -16.59 -2.20 7.04
N GLU A 11 -16.48 -2.08 8.36
CA GLU A 11 -16.71 -0.84 9.10
C GLU A 11 -15.63 0.21 8.79
N GLU A 12 -14.35 -0.21 8.75
CA GLU A 12 -13.22 0.63 8.37
C GLU A 12 -13.33 1.10 6.90
N ALA A 13 -13.76 0.21 6.00
CA ALA A 13 -13.98 0.56 4.60
C ALA A 13 -15.14 1.55 4.43
N LEU A 14 -16.23 1.41 5.19
CA LEU A 14 -17.36 2.33 5.12
C LEU A 14 -16.98 3.71 5.67
N ALA A 15 -16.28 3.76 6.80
CA ALA A 15 -15.81 5.01 7.40
C ALA A 15 -14.86 5.78 6.47
N SER A 16 -13.92 5.08 5.82
CA SER A 16 -13.01 5.73 4.86
C SER A 16 -13.73 6.22 3.60
N GLN A 17 -14.84 5.61 3.20
CA GLN A 17 -15.64 6.03 2.04
C GLN A 17 -16.60 7.17 2.38
N ALA A 18 -17.10 7.22 3.61
CA ALA A 18 -17.99 8.28 4.11
C ALA A 18 -17.22 9.55 4.47
N ALA A 19 -15.89 9.48 4.63
CA ALA A 19 -15.04 10.66 4.79
C ALA A 19 -15.11 11.49 3.50
N VAL A 20 -15.81 12.62 3.57
CA VAL A 20 -15.86 13.63 2.51
C VAL A 20 -14.43 14.05 2.14
N PRO A 21 -14.04 14.02 0.85
CA PRO A 21 -12.68 14.38 0.44
C PRO A 21 -12.53 15.90 0.55
N MET A 22 -12.12 16.38 1.72
CA MET A 22 -11.66 17.75 1.88
C MET A 22 -10.24 17.81 1.31
N LEU A 23 -10.13 18.06 0.00
CA LEU A 23 -8.89 18.47 -0.70
C LEU A 23 -7.63 17.68 -0.28
N ALA A 24 -7.50 16.42 -0.68
CA ALA A 24 -6.23 15.69 -0.55
C ALA A 24 -5.50 15.64 -1.90
N VAL A 25 -4.92 16.78 -2.29
CA VAL A 25 -3.78 16.81 -3.22
C VAL A 25 -2.50 16.79 -2.37
N ASP A 26 -2.30 15.71 -1.61
CA ASP A 26 -0.98 15.44 -1.03
C ASP A 26 -0.09 14.84 -2.12
N ASP A 27 0.27 15.67 -3.10
CA ASP A 27 1.48 15.47 -3.89
C ASP A 27 2.65 15.74 -2.93
N THR A 28 2.92 14.78 -2.05
CA THR A 28 4.13 14.82 -1.24
C THR A 28 5.26 14.68 -2.25
N PRO A 29 6.13 15.69 -2.44
CA PRO A 29 7.14 15.63 -3.48
C PRO A 29 7.99 14.39 -3.21
N ALA A 30 7.94 13.42 -4.12
CA ALA A 30 8.77 12.24 -4.05
C ALA A 30 10.21 12.72 -3.92
N ASN A 31 10.82 12.49 -2.75
CA ASN A 31 12.18 12.95 -2.49
C ASN A 31 13.09 12.37 -3.59
N PRO A 32 13.64 13.19 -4.51
CA PRO A 32 14.38 12.68 -5.65
C PRO A 32 15.68 11.98 -5.25
N GLN A 33 16.13 12.20 -4.01
CA GLN A 33 17.27 11.50 -3.42
C GLN A 33 16.86 10.28 -2.59
N GLY A 34 15.57 10.04 -2.32
CA GLY A 34 15.08 8.91 -1.54
C GLY A 34 14.97 7.60 -2.34
N PRO A 35 14.69 6.47 -1.67
CA PRO A 35 14.34 5.23 -2.35
C PRO A 35 13.08 5.42 -3.21
N LEU A 36 12.99 4.75 -4.36
CA LEU A 36 11.85 4.83 -5.26
C LEU A 36 10.90 3.65 -4.98
N ILE A 37 9.65 3.96 -4.70
CA ILE A 37 8.58 2.95 -4.54
C ILE A 37 7.85 2.86 -5.88
N ALA A 38 8.05 1.77 -6.61
CA ALA A 38 7.35 1.48 -7.85
C ALA A 38 6.34 0.35 -7.60
N VAL A 39 5.07 0.65 -7.79
CA VAL A 39 4.00 -0.37 -7.73
C VAL A 39 3.85 -0.87 -9.15
N VAL A 40 4.24 -2.11 -9.40
CA VAL A 40 4.40 -2.62 -10.77
C VAL A 40 3.21 -3.44 -11.23
N ASP A 41 2.39 -3.94 -10.30
CA ASP A 41 1.32 -4.84 -10.70
C ASP A 41 0.11 -4.11 -11.28
N ALA A 42 -0.03 -4.25 -12.60
CA ALA A 42 -1.03 -3.62 -13.43
C ALA A 42 -2.44 -4.19 -13.23
N GLU A 43 -2.60 -5.38 -12.65
CA GLU A 43 -3.92 -5.95 -12.34
C GLU A 43 -4.63 -5.22 -11.19
N ALA A 44 -3.88 -4.65 -10.24
CA ALA A 44 -4.43 -3.80 -9.17
C ALA A 44 -4.72 -2.36 -9.64
N LEU A 45 -4.13 -1.93 -10.76
CA LEU A 45 -4.42 -0.64 -11.39
C LEU A 45 -5.51 -0.75 -12.46
N ALA A 46 -5.81 -1.97 -12.93
CA ALA A 46 -6.95 -2.26 -13.79
C ALA A 46 -8.23 -2.03 -12.97
N GLN A 47 -8.76 -0.82 -13.02
CA GLN A 47 -10.04 -0.52 -12.39
C GLN A 47 -11.17 -1.07 -13.29
N PRO A 48 -12.03 -1.98 -12.80
CA PRO A 48 -12.15 -2.44 -11.41
C PRO A 48 -11.36 -3.73 -11.11
N VAL A 49 -10.70 -3.77 -9.95
CA VAL A 49 -9.91 -4.91 -9.49
C VAL A 49 -10.85 -5.98 -8.92
N LYS A 50 -10.68 -7.24 -9.34
CA LYS A 50 -11.47 -8.37 -8.84
C LYS A 50 -10.73 -9.12 -7.73
N ASN A 51 -11.44 -9.50 -6.68
CA ASN A 51 -10.88 -10.33 -5.62
C ASN A 51 -10.85 -11.83 -5.98
N PRO A 52 -9.87 -12.59 -5.45
CA PRO A 52 -8.64 -12.13 -4.81
C PRO A 52 -7.63 -11.63 -5.85
N PHE A 53 -6.89 -10.57 -5.55
CA PHE A 53 -5.87 -10.02 -6.46
C PHE A 53 -4.46 -10.08 -5.84
N SER A 54 -3.46 -9.84 -6.69
CA SER A 54 -2.05 -9.76 -6.26
C SER A 54 -1.52 -8.35 -6.47
N ILE A 55 -0.63 -7.91 -5.58
CA ILE A 55 0.05 -6.61 -5.67
C ILE A 55 1.55 -6.87 -5.54
N GLU A 56 2.32 -6.32 -6.46
CA GLU A 56 3.78 -6.32 -6.39
C GLU A 56 4.30 -4.89 -6.22
N ILE A 57 4.98 -4.68 -5.10
CA ILE A 57 5.61 -3.42 -4.71
C ILE A 57 7.11 -3.61 -4.92
N LEU A 58 7.65 -2.98 -5.95
CA LEU A 58 9.08 -2.90 -6.16
C LEU A 58 9.65 -1.73 -5.36
N LEU A 59 10.69 -2.02 -4.61
CA LEU A 59 11.37 -1.06 -3.76
C LEU A 59 12.78 -0.88 -4.32
N GLN A 60 12.99 0.19 -5.06
CA GLN A 60 14.28 0.46 -5.71
C GLN A 60 15.06 1.48 -4.89
N ALA A 61 16.11 1.05 -4.21
CA ALA A 61 17.02 1.99 -3.55
C ALA A 61 17.82 2.80 -4.59
N GLN A 62 18.31 3.97 -4.17
CA GLN A 62 19.34 4.67 -4.93
C GLN A 62 20.65 3.87 -4.89
N ARG A 63 21.49 3.96 -5.92
CA ARG A 63 22.75 3.20 -6.06
C ARG A 63 23.71 3.25 -4.86
N ASP A 64 23.52 4.25 -3.99
CA ASP A 64 24.38 4.57 -2.86
C ASP A 64 23.74 4.17 -1.50
N ALA A 65 22.62 3.43 -1.50
CA ALA A 65 22.01 2.86 -0.31
C ALA A 65 21.18 1.61 -0.61
N GLU A 66 20.69 0.97 0.45
CA GLU A 66 19.79 -0.18 0.35
C GLU A 66 18.45 0.14 1.01
N VAL A 67 17.35 -0.45 0.51
CA VAL A 67 16.04 -0.25 1.11
C VAL A 67 15.97 -1.01 2.42
N ASN A 68 15.59 -0.32 3.50
CA ASN A 68 15.31 -0.97 4.76
C ASN A 68 13.86 -1.48 4.79
N PHE A 69 13.69 -2.76 4.46
CA PHE A 69 12.40 -3.44 4.53
C PHE A 69 11.79 -3.46 5.94
N ALA A 70 12.59 -3.35 7.00
CA ALA A 70 12.06 -3.26 8.37
C ALA A 70 11.44 -1.89 8.67
N SER A 71 11.81 -0.85 7.90
CA SER A 71 11.19 0.47 7.97
C SER A 71 9.97 0.62 7.09
N PHE A 72 9.56 -0.43 6.38
CA PHE A 72 8.37 -0.41 5.53
C PHE A 72 7.12 -0.29 6.41
N LYS A 73 6.25 0.66 6.06
CA LYS A 73 4.95 0.87 6.68
C LYS A 73 3.88 1.01 5.61
N ALA A 74 2.72 0.43 5.87
CA ALA A 74 1.56 0.54 5.01
C ALA A 74 0.37 1.07 5.83
N PHE A 75 -0.18 2.19 5.39
CA PHE A 75 -1.33 2.83 6.02
C PHE A 75 -2.53 2.77 5.09
N TYR A 76 -3.69 2.36 5.61
CA TYR A 76 -4.92 2.21 4.85
C TYR A 76 -5.92 3.33 5.16
N GLY A 77 -6.58 3.80 4.10
CA GLY A 77 -7.72 4.71 4.15
C GLY A 77 -7.37 6.13 4.59
N ALA A 78 -8.41 6.96 4.72
CA ALA A 78 -8.29 8.34 5.20
C ALA A 78 -7.80 8.40 6.66
N PHE A 79 -8.09 7.37 7.45
CA PHE A 79 -7.69 7.26 8.86
C PHE A 79 -6.24 6.79 9.06
N LYS A 80 -5.49 6.50 7.98
CA LYS A 80 -4.11 6.02 8.03
C LYS A 80 -3.95 4.84 9.00
N ILE A 81 -4.84 3.86 8.87
CA ILE A 81 -4.85 2.65 9.72
C ILE A 81 -3.58 1.86 9.41
N ASP A 82 -2.76 1.56 10.41
CA ASP A 82 -1.55 0.78 10.21
C ASP A 82 -1.94 -0.68 9.89
N ILE A 83 -1.77 -1.04 8.62
CA ILE A 83 -1.99 -2.40 8.10
C ILE A 83 -0.65 -3.08 7.83
N THR A 84 0.45 -2.54 8.35
CA THR A 84 1.80 -3.04 8.04
C THR A 84 1.95 -4.50 8.45
N GLU A 85 1.57 -4.85 9.68
CA GLU A 85 1.67 -6.25 10.15
C GLU A 85 0.76 -7.19 9.37
N ARG A 86 -0.46 -6.74 9.04
CA ARG A 86 -1.43 -7.51 8.25
C ARG A 86 -0.92 -7.75 6.83
N LEU A 87 -0.39 -6.71 6.20
CA LEU A 87 0.17 -6.76 4.86
C LEU A 87 1.44 -7.61 4.84
N LEU A 88 2.35 -7.45 5.79
CA LEU A 88 3.58 -8.24 5.89
C LEU A 88 3.32 -9.73 6.16
N LYS A 89 2.19 -10.07 6.79
CA LYS A 89 1.78 -11.46 7.02
C LYS A 89 1.42 -12.18 5.72
N GLU A 90 0.75 -11.47 4.80
CA GLU A 90 0.38 -12.00 3.48
C GLU A 90 1.44 -11.72 2.41
N ALA A 91 2.32 -10.75 2.63
CA ALA A 91 3.39 -10.37 1.72
C ALA A 91 4.56 -11.35 1.80
N SER A 92 4.99 -11.82 0.64
CA SER A 92 6.25 -12.51 0.44
C SER A 92 7.34 -11.52 0.02
N LYS A 93 8.47 -11.52 0.72
CA LYS A 93 9.64 -10.74 0.33
C LYS A 93 10.24 -11.31 -0.96
N THR A 94 10.41 -10.48 -1.96
CA THR A 94 11.06 -10.84 -3.23
C THR A 94 12.44 -10.18 -3.30
N LEU A 95 13.26 -10.59 -4.27
CA LEU A 95 14.59 -10.03 -4.51
C LEU A 95 14.56 -8.52 -4.81
N THR A 96 13.45 -8.04 -5.36
CA THR A 96 13.27 -6.66 -5.85
C THR A 96 12.26 -5.85 -5.03
N GLY A 97 11.63 -6.45 -4.01
CA GLY A 97 10.58 -5.79 -3.25
C GLY A 97 9.70 -6.72 -2.40
N LEU A 98 8.40 -6.45 -2.41
CA LEU A 98 7.36 -7.17 -1.67
C LEU A 98 6.25 -7.57 -2.64
N LYS A 99 5.92 -8.87 -2.66
CA LYS A 99 4.81 -9.40 -3.43
C LYS A 99 3.73 -9.89 -2.48
N ILE A 100 2.54 -9.31 -2.56
CA ILE A 100 1.38 -9.74 -1.79
C ILE A 100 0.48 -10.53 -2.73
N ALA A 101 0.32 -11.81 -2.47
CA ALA A 101 -0.62 -12.66 -3.17
C ALA A 101 -1.88 -12.80 -2.31
N HIS A 102 -3.05 -12.92 -2.95
CA HIS A 102 -4.33 -13.19 -2.27
C HIS A 102 -4.87 -12.04 -1.42
N VAL A 103 -4.70 -10.80 -1.88
CA VAL A 103 -5.30 -9.64 -1.24
C VAL A 103 -6.82 -9.70 -1.40
N GLN A 104 -7.53 -9.72 -0.27
CA GLN A 104 -8.98 -9.63 -0.20
C GLN A 104 -9.34 -8.30 0.48
N ILE A 105 -9.99 -7.43 -0.28
CA ILE A 105 -10.45 -6.12 0.17
C ILE A 105 -11.93 -5.99 -0.20
N PRO A 106 -12.82 -5.56 0.70
CA PRO A 106 -14.24 -5.41 0.38
C PRO A 106 -14.45 -4.47 -0.81
N PRO A 107 -15.49 -4.66 -1.64
CA PRO A 107 -15.73 -3.81 -2.80
C PRO A 107 -15.92 -2.35 -2.37
N GLY A 108 -15.27 -1.43 -3.08
CA GLY A 108 -15.19 -0.03 -2.66
C GLY A 108 -14.03 0.74 -3.28
N ARG A 109 -13.86 1.98 -2.82
CA ARG A 109 -12.70 2.82 -3.13
C ARG A 109 -11.71 2.74 -1.98
N HIS A 110 -10.48 2.35 -2.29
CA HIS A 110 -9.43 2.11 -1.33
C HIS A 110 -8.25 3.03 -1.62
N LYS A 111 -7.64 3.53 -0.55
CA LYS A 111 -6.42 4.32 -0.59
C LYS A 111 -5.41 3.66 0.34
N ILE A 112 -4.19 3.46 -0.14
CA ILE A 112 -3.09 2.91 0.65
C ILE A 112 -1.91 3.87 0.52
N LEU A 113 -1.35 4.29 1.65
CA LEU A 113 -0.12 5.05 1.73
C LEU A 113 1.00 4.08 2.13
N LEU A 114 1.90 3.83 1.20
CA LEU A 114 3.13 3.08 1.44
C LEU A 114 4.23 4.04 1.87
N ARG A 115 5.02 3.65 2.87
CA ARG A 115 6.18 4.38 3.33
C ARG A 115 7.34 3.43 3.53
N VAL A 116 8.55 3.85 3.16
CA VAL A 116 9.77 3.08 3.42
C VAL A 116 10.94 4.01 3.65
N SER A 117 11.99 3.53 4.33
CA SER A 117 13.25 4.25 4.44
C SER A 117 14.41 3.44 3.88
N ASP A 118 15.50 4.11 3.49
CA ASP A 118 16.76 3.45 3.15
C ASP A 118 17.76 3.46 4.32
N THR A 119 18.91 2.81 4.13
CA THR A 119 20.00 2.74 5.12
C THR A 119 20.61 4.10 5.47
N LYS A 120 20.45 5.13 4.62
CA LYS A 120 20.88 6.51 4.93
C LYS A 120 19.79 7.35 5.62
N GLY A 121 18.67 6.74 5.99
CA GLY A 121 17.58 7.42 6.70
C GLY A 121 16.70 8.30 5.82
N ARG A 122 16.81 8.24 4.48
CA ARG A 122 15.89 8.95 3.60
C ARG A 122 14.60 8.14 3.50
N THR A 123 13.48 8.83 3.49
CA THR A 123 12.16 8.22 3.43
C THR A 123 11.51 8.48 2.08
N ALA A 124 10.74 7.50 1.63
CA ALA A 124 9.87 7.60 0.47
C ALA A 124 8.45 7.24 0.87
N GLU A 125 7.50 7.97 0.30
CA GLU A 125 6.08 7.80 0.53
C GLU A 125 5.40 7.69 -0.83
N LYS A 126 4.50 6.72 -0.98
CA LYS A 126 3.77 6.46 -2.21
C LYS A 126 2.33 6.14 -1.88
N GLU A 127 1.44 7.01 -2.34
CA GLU A 127 0.01 6.78 -2.24
C GLU A 127 -0.51 6.04 -3.48
N ILE A 128 -1.40 5.08 -3.24
CA ILE A 128 -2.07 4.29 -4.27
C ILE A 128 -3.56 4.37 -3.99
N ALA A 129 -4.35 4.72 -5.01
CA ALA A 129 -5.80 4.66 -4.96
C ALA A 129 -6.31 3.67 -6.01
N PHE A 130 -7.17 2.74 -5.59
CA PHE A 130 -7.77 1.73 -6.47
C PHE A 130 -9.22 1.46 -6.09
N LYS A 131 -9.97 0.88 -7.02
CA LYS A 131 -11.37 0.54 -6.85
C LYS A 131 -11.54 -0.97 -7.04
N VAL A 132 -12.19 -1.61 -6.07
CA VAL A 132 -12.55 -3.04 -6.09
C VAL A 132 -14.04 -3.17 -6.40
N GLU A 133 -14.41 -4.10 -7.29
CA GLU A 133 -15.81 -4.47 -7.59
C GLU A 133 -16.21 -5.83 -7.01
#